data_AF-A0A822C2A0-F1
#
_entry.id   AF-A0A822C2A0-F1
#
_cell.length_a   1.000
_cell.length_b   1.000
_cell.length_c   1.000
_cell.angle_alpha   90.00
_cell.angle_beta   90.00
_cell.angle_gamma   90.00
#
_symmetry.space_group_name_H-M   'P 1'
#
loop_
_entity.id
_entity.type
_entity.pdbx_description
1 polymer ?
#
loop_
_entity_poly.entity_id
_entity_poly.type
_entity_poly.pdbx_seq_one_letter_code
_entity_poly.pdbx_strand_id
1 'polypeptide(L)'
;MQHSTTSNKNIEFIDLTSDDNIKQEPIINNQCQYTFRILIKNEISSTTNVSKTTHTSINHQQSLKTNDKTKKLKSMTNKYMIIDCLKGLQMLPNNSIQCIVTSPPYNKLGLREGRQYNGQIIYDTYDDNMNEDEYQQWQCNLLNEINRILTPNGSLFYNHKDRRYCKRDYPPENFILRSNLKLYQTIIWDRGSTVNQNSKYFRPNLEKIFWLTKSSIDYSSSSSSPKFYRNKLPECFKSSIWRIAPDRKNLHPAPFPQLLSEICILATTDQGDLILDPFAGSGTTLIAAANLKRSFIGFDISKKYKYMFQKRLANSNTEVNLWKQMFVVEKILDQRIRNGCIEYLLKWKGFDHDQNTWEDKDNLHCPDLLKEFESSLKKYKRKKHVSSTETTVYKMKMTSSNDEELNERPSKRIANMKLSSQMKHLYNL
;
A
#
# COMPACT_ATOMS: atom_id res chain seq x y z
N MET A 1 -50.09 -10.40 -52.08
CA MET A 1 -49.71 -11.74 -52.60
C MET A 1 -48.25 -11.94 -52.25
N GLN A 2 -47.97 -12.67 -51.16
CA GLN A 2 -47.46 -14.07 -51.16
C GLN A 2 -46.02 -14.14 -51.70
N HIS A 3 -45.00 -14.77 -51.08
CA HIS A 3 -44.89 -15.66 -49.92
C HIS A 3 -43.41 -15.72 -49.48
N SER A 4 -43.17 -16.04 -48.20
CA SER A 4 -42.06 -16.80 -47.55
C SER A 4 -40.73 -17.03 -48.31
N THR A 5 -39.55 -16.96 -47.68
CA THR A 5 -39.09 -17.96 -46.68
C THR A 5 -37.99 -17.47 -45.75
N THR A 6 -38.17 -17.79 -44.46
CA THR A 6 -37.23 -17.72 -43.34
C THR A 6 -36.23 -18.88 -43.38
N SER A 7 -34.96 -18.64 -43.05
CA SER A 7 -33.93 -19.68 -42.83
C SER A 7 -33.37 -19.53 -41.41
N ASN A 8 -33.74 -20.48 -40.55
CA ASN A 8 -33.12 -20.74 -39.24
C ASN A 8 -31.76 -21.41 -39.44
N LYS A 9 -30.73 -20.95 -38.73
CA LYS A 9 -29.50 -21.73 -38.50
C LYS A 9 -29.45 -22.13 -37.02
N ASN A 10 -29.71 -23.41 -36.79
CA ASN A 10 -29.41 -24.13 -35.56
C ASN A 10 -27.89 -24.27 -35.41
N ILE A 11 -27.37 -24.10 -34.19
CA ILE A 11 -25.99 -24.42 -33.83
C ILE A 11 -26.06 -25.70 -32.99
N GLU A 12 -25.54 -26.80 -33.56
CA GLU A 12 -25.33 -28.08 -32.89
C GLU A 12 -24.12 -28.00 -31.96
N PHE A 13 -24.27 -28.55 -30.76
CA PHE A 13 -23.18 -28.79 -29.81
C PHE A 13 -22.60 -30.17 -30.10
N ILE A 14 -21.30 -30.23 -30.41
CA ILE A 14 -20.55 -31.48 -30.56
C ILE A 14 -20.01 -31.86 -29.19
N ASP A 15 -20.46 -33.01 -28.72
CA ASP A 15 -20.02 -33.72 -27.52
C ASP A 15 -18.75 -34.53 -27.85
N LEU A 16 -17.71 -34.42 -27.02
CA LEU A 16 -16.48 -35.21 -27.14
C LEU A 16 -16.09 -35.71 -25.75
N THR A 17 -16.59 -36.90 -25.40
CA THR A 17 -16.06 -37.73 -24.32
C THR A 17 -15.77 -39.13 -24.85
N SER A 18 -14.50 -39.53 -24.86
CA SER A 18 -13.97 -40.85 -24.49
C SER A 18 -12.56 -41.04 -25.06
N ASP A 19 -11.55 -41.10 -24.20
CA ASP A 19 -10.73 -42.32 -24.10
C ASP A 19 -9.74 -42.24 -22.93
N ASP A 20 -9.65 -43.40 -22.27
CA ASP A 20 -8.99 -43.68 -21.01
C ASP A 20 -7.46 -43.65 -21.10
N ASN A 21 -6.81 -43.22 -20.01
CA ASN A 21 -5.79 -44.07 -19.38
C ASN A 21 -5.46 -43.66 -17.93
N ILE A 22 -5.50 -44.69 -17.10
CA ILE A 22 -5.48 -44.76 -15.64
C ILE A 22 -4.06 -44.58 -15.08
N LYS A 23 -3.92 -43.81 -13.99
CA LYS A 23 -3.08 -44.17 -12.81
C LYS A 23 -3.72 -43.64 -11.51
N GLN A 24 -4.00 -44.58 -10.61
CA GLN A 24 -4.58 -44.51 -9.25
C GLN A 24 -3.71 -43.72 -8.24
N GLU A 25 -4.28 -42.77 -7.49
CA GLU A 25 -4.71 -42.78 -6.06
C GLU A 25 -3.67 -42.20 -5.06
N PRO A 26 -4.05 -41.69 -3.86
CA PRO A 26 -5.32 -41.93 -3.14
C PRO A 26 -6.10 -40.70 -2.62
N ILE A 27 -7.33 -41.09 -2.26
CA ILE A 27 -8.48 -40.40 -1.70
C ILE A 27 -8.22 -39.92 -0.26
N ILE A 28 -8.68 -38.71 0.08
CA ILE A 28 -9.30 -38.44 1.39
C ILE A 28 -10.59 -37.65 1.16
N ASN A 29 -11.69 -38.32 1.50
CA ASN A 29 -13.05 -37.82 1.67
C ASN A 29 -13.10 -36.63 2.66
N ASN A 30 -13.82 -35.56 2.33
CA ASN A 30 -14.98 -35.19 3.13
C ASN A 30 -15.87 -34.14 2.47
N GLN A 31 -17.15 -34.47 2.50
CA GLN A 31 -18.30 -33.66 2.12
C GLN A 31 -18.36 -32.33 2.88
N CYS A 32 -18.76 -31.26 2.20
CA CYS A 32 -19.86 -30.39 2.64
C CYS A 32 -20.25 -29.44 1.50
N GLN A 33 -21.40 -29.71 0.88
CA GLN A 33 -22.11 -28.75 0.07
C GLN A 33 -22.74 -27.70 0.98
N TYR A 34 -22.48 -26.41 0.73
CA TYR A 34 -23.34 -25.33 1.20
C TYR A 34 -23.54 -24.31 0.07
N THR A 35 -24.70 -24.36 -0.57
CA THR A 35 -25.23 -23.26 -1.39
C THR A 35 -25.99 -22.29 -0.49
N PHE A 36 -25.63 -21.00 -0.51
CA PHE A 36 -26.46 -19.95 0.09
C PHE A 36 -27.14 -19.11 -1.00
N ARG A 37 -28.49 -19.16 -1.03
CA ARG A 37 -29.35 -18.20 -1.71
C ARG A 37 -29.62 -17.03 -0.76
N ILE A 38 -29.28 -15.81 -1.17
CA ILE A 38 -29.73 -14.60 -0.47
C ILE A 38 -31.16 -14.28 -0.94
N LEU A 39 -32.14 -14.50 -0.07
CA LEU A 39 -33.49 -13.96 -0.19
C LEU A 39 -33.51 -12.59 0.51
N ILE A 40 -33.71 -11.52 -0.25
CA ILE A 40 -34.03 -10.20 0.32
C ILE A 40 -35.55 -10.12 0.48
N LYS A 41 -36.04 -10.16 1.73
CA LYS A 41 -37.41 -9.77 2.07
C LYS A 41 -37.47 -8.24 2.10
N ASN A 42 -38.38 -7.66 1.31
CA ASN A 42 -38.79 -6.27 1.45
C ASN A 42 -39.93 -6.21 2.46
N GLU A 43 -39.72 -5.51 3.58
CA GLU A 43 -40.82 -5.01 4.41
C GLU A 43 -41.16 -3.59 3.94
N ILE A 44 -42.43 -3.39 3.57
CA ILE A 44 -43.00 -2.09 3.25
C ILE A 44 -43.73 -1.63 4.51
N SER A 45 -43.26 -0.53 5.10
CA SER A 45 -43.99 0.20 6.13
C SER A 45 -44.58 1.46 5.52
N SER A 46 -45.91 1.54 5.58
CA SER A 46 -46.74 2.66 5.13
C SER A 46 -46.70 3.83 6.11
N THR A 47 -46.53 5.06 5.63
CA THR A 47 -47.06 6.27 6.28
C THR A 47 -47.47 7.35 5.26
N THR A 48 -48.80 7.52 5.20
CA THR A 48 -49.61 8.75 5.04
C THR A 48 -49.06 9.98 4.31
N ASN A 49 -49.80 10.35 3.25
CA ASN A 49 -49.80 11.62 2.54
C ASN A 49 -50.18 12.82 3.44
N VAL A 50 -49.47 13.93 3.27
CA VAL A 50 -50.02 15.30 3.45
C VAL A 50 -49.59 16.16 2.25
N SER A 51 -50.51 17.03 1.87
CA SER A 51 -50.75 17.63 0.56
C SER A 51 -49.73 18.63 0.03
N LYS A 52 -49.73 18.74 -1.31
CA LYS A 52 -48.92 19.59 -2.19
C LYS A 52 -49.23 21.09 -2.08
N THR A 53 -48.21 21.93 -2.25
CA THR A 53 -48.31 23.20 -3.00
C THR A 53 -47.01 23.49 -3.78
N THR A 54 -47.12 23.30 -5.10
CA THR A 54 -46.48 24.01 -6.23
C THR A 54 -45.08 24.64 -6.09
N HIS A 55 -44.05 23.89 -6.53
CA HIS A 55 -42.83 24.39 -7.20
C HIS A 55 -42.12 23.19 -7.88
N THR A 56 -42.69 22.65 -8.98
CA THR A 56 -42.40 21.26 -9.41
C THR A 56 -42.02 21.11 -10.88
N SER A 57 -41.15 21.98 -11.41
CA SER A 57 -40.59 21.77 -12.76
C SER A 57 -39.06 21.75 -12.80
N ILE A 58 -38.38 22.36 -11.83
CA ILE A 58 -36.90 22.38 -11.76
C ILE A 58 -36.36 21.22 -10.90
N ASN A 59 -37.04 20.88 -9.79
CA ASN A 59 -36.58 19.82 -8.87
C ASN A 59 -36.69 18.40 -9.44
N HIS A 60 -37.62 18.13 -10.36
CA HIS A 60 -37.86 16.77 -10.84
C HIS A 60 -36.75 16.29 -11.80
N GLN A 61 -36.26 17.15 -12.69
CA GLN A 61 -35.14 16.82 -13.58
C GLN A 61 -33.81 16.68 -12.84
N GLN A 62 -33.61 17.45 -11.76
CA GLN A 62 -32.44 17.35 -10.91
C GLN A 62 -32.46 16.05 -10.07
N SER A 63 -33.62 15.66 -9.53
CA SER A 63 -33.76 14.41 -8.77
C SER A 63 -33.65 13.14 -9.64
N LEU A 64 -34.09 13.19 -10.90
CA LEU A 64 -33.92 12.09 -11.85
C LEU A 64 -32.45 11.91 -12.27
N LYS A 65 -31.74 13.02 -12.57
CA LYS A 65 -30.30 12.99 -12.91
C LYS A 65 -29.41 12.55 -11.74
N THR A 66 -29.75 12.89 -10.50
CA THR A 66 -29.01 12.43 -9.31
C THR A 66 -29.28 10.94 -9.05
N ASN A 67 -30.51 10.47 -9.23
CA ASN A 67 -30.85 9.04 -9.12
C ASN A 67 -30.09 8.18 -10.14
N ASP A 68 -29.98 8.63 -11.40
CA ASP A 68 -29.22 7.90 -12.43
C ASP A 68 -27.72 7.84 -12.14
N LYS A 69 -27.12 8.95 -11.66
CA LYS A 69 -25.70 8.98 -11.29
C LYS A 69 -25.39 8.05 -10.11
N THR A 70 -26.24 8.04 -9.09
CA THR A 70 -26.10 7.15 -7.92
C THR A 70 -26.28 5.69 -8.32
N LYS A 71 -27.26 5.38 -9.17
CA LYS A 71 -27.48 4.04 -9.71
C LYS A 71 -26.29 3.55 -10.53
N LYS A 72 -25.73 4.42 -11.38
CA LYS A 72 -24.52 4.13 -12.17
C LYS A 72 -23.30 3.87 -11.28
N LEU A 73 -23.04 4.72 -10.28
CA LEU A 73 -21.93 4.53 -9.35
C LEU A 73 -22.05 3.20 -8.60
N LYS A 74 -23.25 2.90 -8.06
CA LYS A 74 -23.54 1.63 -7.38
C LYS A 74 -23.34 0.42 -8.30
N SER A 75 -23.63 0.57 -9.60
CA SER A 75 -23.39 -0.49 -10.59
C SER A 75 -21.90 -0.72 -10.88
N MET A 76 -21.02 0.24 -10.59
CA MET A 76 -19.57 0.15 -10.80
C MET A 76 -18.82 -0.26 -9.52
N THR A 77 -19.42 -0.09 -8.34
CA THR A 77 -18.84 -0.44 -7.05
C THR A 77 -18.43 -1.91 -6.99
N ASN A 78 -17.23 -2.15 -6.43
CA ASN A 78 -16.54 -3.43 -6.31
C ASN A 78 -16.30 -4.13 -7.66
N LYS A 79 -16.02 -3.35 -8.72
CA LYS A 79 -15.74 -3.88 -10.06
C LYS A 79 -14.39 -3.44 -10.60
N TYR A 80 -13.83 -4.35 -11.40
CA TYR A 80 -12.73 -4.10 -12.32
C TYR A 80 -13.28 -4.02 -13.75
N MET A 81 -13.10 -2.87 -14.39
CA MET A 81 -13.59 -2.58 -15.73
C MET A 81 -12.42 -2.50 -16.70
N ILE A 82 -12.58 -3.14 -17.86
CA ILE A 82 -11.61 -3.04 -18.95
C ILE A 82 -11.95 -1.76 -19.73
N ILE A 83 -11.26 -0.67 -19.42
CA ILE A 83 -11.55 0.66 -19.96
C ILE A 83 -10.32 1.55 -19.86
N ASP A 84 -10.18 2.47 -20.80
CA ASP A 84 -9.22 3.57 -20.71
C ASP A 84 -9.47 4.41 -19.45
N CYS A 85 -8.39 4.82 -18.80
CA CYS A 85 -8.43 5.54 -17.53
C CYS A 85 -9.24 6.85 -17.62
N LEU A 86 -9.01 7.68 -18.64
CA LEU A 86 -9.71 8.97 -18.80
C LEU A 86 -11.19 8.75 -19.10
N LYS A 87 -11.52 7.80 -19.98
CA LYS A 87 -12.92 7.41 -20.24
C LYS A 87 -13.61 6.93 -18.97
N GLY A 88 -12.94 6.10 -18.17
CA GLY A 88 -13.44 5.61 -16.89
C GLY A 88 -13.68 6.75 -15.88
N LEU A 89 -12.73 7.67 -15.73
CA LEU A 89 -12.85 8.83 -14.85
C LEU A 89 -14.03 9.72 -15.24
N GLN A 90 -14.21 10.01 -16.53
CA GLN A 90 -15.32 10.83 -17.05
C GLN A 90 -16.71 10.22 -16.77
N MET A 91 -16.78 8.90 -16.58
CA MET A 91 -18.04 8.23 -16.22
C MET A 91 -18.45 8.42 -14.76
N LEU A 92 -17.51 8.79 -13.89
CA LEU A 92 -17.73 8.93 -12.45
C LEU A 92 -18.33 10.31 -12.10
N PRO A 93 -19.27 10.39 -11.12
CA PRO A 93 -19.79 11.67 -10.66
C PRO A 93 -18.72 12.56 -10.00
N ASN A 94 -19.01 13.85 -9.88
CA ASN A 94 -18.18 14.74 -9.07
C ASN A 94 -18.26 14.34 -7.60
N ASN A 95 -17.18 14.58 -6.82
CA ASN A 95 -17.18 14.35 -5.37
C ASN A 95 -17.63 12.93 -4.94
N SER A 96 -17.27 11.89 -5.69
CA SER A 96 -17.74 10.52 -5.44
C SER A 96 -16.68 9.56 -4.92
N ILE A 97 -15.40 9.91 -5.01
CA ILE A 97 -14.29 9.03 -4.64
C ILE A 97 -13.57 9.60 -3.42
N GLN A 98 -13.38 8.76 -2.39
CA GLN A 98 -12.74 9.19 -1.16
C GLN A 98 -11.22 9.12 -1.25
N CYS A 99 -10.69 8.05 -1.82
CA CYS A 99 -9.25 7.86 -1.92
C CYS A 99 -8.87 7.19 -3.23
N ILE A 100 -7.77 7.64 -3.82
CA ILE A 100 -7.16 7.03 -5.00
C ILE A 100 -5.72 6.68 -4.63
N VAL A 101 -5.32 5.43 -4.84
CA VAL A 101 -3.91 5.03 -4.79
C VAL A 101 -3.58 4.46 -6.15
N THR A 102 -2.59 5.02 -6.82
CA THR A 102 -2.32 4.64 -8.21
C THR A 102 -0.88 4.93 -8.62
N SER A 103 -0.47 4.30 -9.72
CA SER A 103 0.83 4.49 -10.36
C SER A 103 0.63 4.38 -11.87
N PRO A 104 0.60 5.50 -12.62
CA PRO A 104 0.49 5.44 -14.07
C PRO A 104 1.78 4.92 -14.71
N PRO A 105 1.74 4.55 -15.99
CA PRO A 105 2.94 4.23 -16.74
C PRO A 105 3.85 5.47 -16.86
N TYR A 106 5.15 5.30 -16.59
CA TYR A 106 6.10 6.42 -16.40
C TYR A 106 6.69 7.00 -17.70
N ASN A 107 6.30 6.51 -18.86
CA ASN A 107 6.73 7.01 -20.16
C ASN A 107 8.26 7.10 -20.33
N LYS A 108 8.98 6.07 -19.90
CA LYS A 108 10.46 6.05 -19.97
C LYS A 108 10.98 5.90 -21.40
N LEU A 109 10.21 5.27 -22.29
CA LEU A 109 10.57 5.16 -23.70
C LEU A 109 10.23 6.43 -24.48
N GLY A 110 9.22 7.18 -24.03
CA GLY A 110 8.84 8.46 -24.62
C GLY A 110 9.99 9.46 -24.56
N LEU A 111 10.67 9.54 -23.42
CA LEU A 111 11.90 10.31 -23.27
C LEU A 111 13.03 9.84 -24.21
N ARG A 112 12.98 8.61 -24.71
CA ARG A 112 14.01 7.98 -25.55
C ARG A 112 13.63 7.92 -27.03
N GLU A 113 12.55 8.58 -27.43
CA GLU A 113 12.01 8.52 -28.80
C GLU A 113 11.73 7.06 -29.21
N GLY A 114 11.18 6.27 -28.28
CA GLY A 114 10.87 4.85 -28.50
C GLY A 114 12.07 3.91 -28.46
N ARG A 115 13.30 4.40 -28.28
CA ARG A 115 14.50 3.55 -28.26
C ARG A 115 14.53 2.67 -26.99
N GLN A 116 14.57 1.36 -27.22
CA GLN A 116 14.67 0.34 -26.19
C GLN A 116 15.94 0.49 -25.35
N TYR A 117 15.91 -0.03 -24.12
CA TYR A 117 17.05 0.01 -23.21
C TYR A 117 16.96 -1.10 -22.15
N ASN A 118 18.10 -1.43 -21.52
CA ASN A 118 18.15 -2.44 -20.47
C ASN A 118 17.32 -2.02 -19.25
N GLY A 119 16.39 -2.88 -18.83
CA GLY A 119 15.43 -2.57 -17.75
C GLY A 119 14.19 -1.80 -18.24
N GLN A 120 13.87 -1.91 -19.53
CA GLN A 120 12.55 -1.56 -20.07
C GLN A 120 11.46 -2.43 -19.43
N ILE A 121 10.35 -1.78 -19.10
CA ILE A 121 9.13 -2.46 -18.65
C ILE A 121 8.30 -2.72 -19.89
N ILE A 122 7.86 -3.97 -20.07
CA ILE A 122 7.02 -4.38 -21.20
C ILE A 122 5.64 -4.66 -20.63
N TYR A 123 4.66 -3.81 -20.97
CA TYR A 123 3.26 -4.03 -20.61
C TYR A 123 2.56 -4.90 -21.66
N ASP A 124 1.39 -5.41 -21.29
CA ASP A 124 0.58 -6.28 -22.13
C ASP A 124 0.05 -5.58 -23.40
N THR A 125 -0.53 -4.39 -23.25
CA THR A 125 -1.26 -3.68 -24.33
C THR A 125 -0.91 -2.20 -24.42
N TYR A 126 0.20 -1.76 -23.81
CA TYR A 126 0.58 -0.35 -23.76
C TYR A 126 2.08 -0.17 -24.00
N ASP A 127 2.44 0.71 -24.92
CA ASP A 127 3.82 0.86 -25.38
C ASP A 127 4.68 1.78 -24.49
N ASP A 128 4.06 2.62 -23.64
CA ASP A 128 4.78 3.50 -22.70
C ASP A 128 5.84 4.42 -23.35
N ASN A 129 5.53 4.93 -24.55
CA ASN A 129 6.45 5.64 -25.44
C ASN A 129 5.95 6.99 -26.01
N MET A 130 4.93 7.59 -25.39
CA MET A 130 4.33 8.86 -25.79
C MET A 130 5.36 10.00 -25.84
N ASN A 131 5.19 10.98 -26.73
CA ASN A 131 6.05 12.18 -26.70
C ASN A 131 6.00 12.83 -25.31
N GLU A 132 7.12 13.40 -24.84
CA GLU A 132 7.20 13.90 -23.47
C GLU A 132 6.20 15.04 -23.17
N ASP A 133 5.97 15.96 -24.10
CA ASP A 133 5.02 17.06 -23.89
C ASP A 133 3.58 16.55 -23.89
N GLU A 134 3.27 15.62 -24.81
CA GLU A 134 1.98 14.92 -24.86
C GLU A 134 1.73 14.14 -23.57
N TYR A 135 2.74 13.45 -23.05
CA TYR A 135 2.67 12.69 -21.80
C TYR A 135 2.39 13.59 -20.61
N GLN A 136 3.11 14.71 -20.49
CA GLN A 136 2.86 15.64 -19.41
C GLN A 136 1.47 16.27 -19.49
N GLN A 137 0.99 16.58 -20.70
CA GLN A 137 -0.37 17.10 -20.89
C GLN A 137 -1.43 16.04 -20.55
N TRP A 138 -1.20 14.79 -20.96
CA TRP A 138 -2.07 13.66 -20.62
C TRP A 138 -2.15 13.44 -19.10
N GLN A 139 -1.02 13.47 -18.40
CA GLN A 139 -0.99 13.39 -16.94
C GLN A 139 -1.70 14.57 -16.27
N CYS A 140 -1.53 15.79 -16.77
CA CYS A 140 -2.25 16.96 -16.25
C CYS A 140 -3.77 16.81 -16.42
N ASN A 141 -4.23 16.36 -17.59
CA ASN A 141 -5.65 16.10 -17.86
C ASN A 141 -6.23 15.02 -16.95
N LEU A 142 -5.49 13.93 -16.73
CA LEU A 142 -5.83 12.87 -15.79
C LEU A 142 -6.00 13.42 -14.37
N LEU A 143 -5.01 14.17 -13.88
CA LEU A 143 -5.05 14.77 -12.53
C LEU A 143 -6.20 15.77 -12.38
N ASN A 144 -6.56 16.50 -13.44
CA ASN A 144 -7.71 17.41 -13.44
C ASN A 144 -9.06 16.66 -13.37
N GLU A 145 -9.19 15.53 -14.07
CA GLU A 145 -10.37 14.67 -13.92
C GLU A 145 -10.43 14.01 -12.53
N ILE A 146 -9.28 13.61 -11.97
CA ILE A 146 -9.21 13.14 -10.58
C ILE A 146 -9.66 14.25 -9.61
N ASN A 147 -9.20 15.48 -9.81
CA ASN A 147 -9.68 16.62 -9.04
C ASN A 147 -11.20 16.74 -9.11
N ARG A 148 -11.85 16.55 -10.27
CA ARG A 148 -13.32 16.63 -10.35
C ARG A 148 -14.01 15.60 -9.46
N ILE A 149 -13.55 14.35 -9.47
CA ILE A 149 -14.23 13.21 -8.83
C ILE A 149 -13.89 13.01 -7.35
N LEU A 150 -12.77 13.52 -6.86
CA LEU A 150 -12.42 13.42 -5.43
C LEU A 150 -13.44 14.15 -4.57
N THR A 151 -13.80 13.59 -3.40
CA THR A 151 -14.57 14.31 -2.38
C THR A 151 -13.76 15.53 -1.87
N PRO A 152 -14.40 16.56 -1.29
CA PRO A 152 -13.67 17.73 -0.75
C PRO A 152 -12.55 17.37 0.22
N ASN A 153 -12.76 16.35 1.07
CA ASN A 153 -11.78 15.82 2.02
C ASN A 153 -11.05 14.56 1.50
N GLY A 154 -11.13 14.29 0.20
CA GLY A 154 -10.56 13.13 -0.46
C GLY A 154 -9.05 13.26 -0.70
N SER A 155 -8.39 12.12 -0.90
CA SER A 155 -6.94 12.04 -1.09
C SER A 155 -6.55 11.24 -2.33
N LEU A 156 -5.55 11.72 -3.07
CA LEU A 156 -4.84 10.96 -4.09
C LEU A 156 -3.43 10.66 -3.59
N PHE A 157 -3.02 9.40 -3.64
CA PHE A 157 -1.64 8.96 -3.50
C PHE A 157 -1.14 8.52 -4.87
N TYR A 158 -0.38 9.41 -5.51
CA TYR A 158 0.11 9.24 -6.86
C TYR A 158 1.57 8.81 -6.83
N ASN A 159 1.85 7.54 -7.09
CA ASN A 159 3.20 7.01 -7.10
C ASN A 159 3.86 7.25 -8.46
N HIS A 160 5.00 7.93 -8.44
CA HIS A 160 5.84 8.15 -9.61
C HIS A 160 7.31 8.22 -9.21
N LYS A 161 8.20 8.33 -10.18
CA LYS A 161 9.63 8.58 -9.96
C LYS A 161 10.19 9.68 -10.84
N ASP A 162 11.33 10.21 -10.44
CA ASP A 162 12.15 11.05 -11.31
C ASP A 162 12.68 10.18 -12.46
N ARG A 163 12.48 10.68 -13.68
CA ARG A 163 12.88 9.97 -14.90
C ARG A 163 14.15 10.61 -15.41
N ARG A 164 15.23 9.83 -15.51
CA ARG A 164 16.52 10.31 -15.97
C ARG A 164 16.77 9.93 -17.42
N TYR A 165 17.03 10.91 -18.27
CA TYR A 165 17.42 10.71 -19.66
C TYR A 165 18.43 11.77 -20.12
N CYS A 166 19.40 11.39 -20.95
CA CYS A 166 20.46 12.29 -21.44
C CYS A 166 21.10 13.19 -20.37
N LYS A 167 21.45 12.61 -19.20
CA LYS A 167 22.04 13.30 -18.03
C LYS A 167 21.15 14.38 -17.40
N ARG A 168 19.87 14.42 -17.72
CA ARG A 168 18.86 15.32 -17.15
C ARG A 168 17.78 14.53 -16.41
N ASP A 169 17.26 15.11 -15.33
CA ASP A 169 16.11 14.57 -14.60
C ASP A 169 14.82 15.28 -15.04
N TYR A 170 13.76 14.48 -15.17
CA TYR A 170 12.40 14.91 -15.52
C TYR A 170 11.49 14.60 -14.34
N PRO A 171 11.40 15.52 -13.36
CA PRO A 171 10.62 15.34 -12.14
C PRO A 171 9.11 15.39 -12.45
N PRO A 172 8.28 14.49 -11.89
CA PRO A 172 6.82 14.49 -12.07
C PRO A 172 6.13 15.77 -11.59
N GLU A 173 6.76 16.48 -10.65
CA GLU A 173 6.32 17.76 -10.12
C GLU A 173 6.02 18.79 -11.23
N ASN A 174 6.74 18.73 -12.36
CA ASN A 174 6.56 19.63 -13.52
C ASN A 174 5.13 19.59 -14.11
N PHE A 175 4.46 18.43 -14.10
CA PHE A 175 3.08 18.33 -14.57
C PHE A 175 2.08 18.28 -13.42
N ILE A 176 2.47 17.77 -12.24
CA ILE A 176 1.61 17.74 -11.06
C ILE A 176 1.22 19.15 -10.64
N LEU A 177 2.18 20.08 -10.57
CA LEU A 177 1.95 21.46 -10.12
C LEU A 177 1.16 22.31 -11.14
N ARG A 178 0.99 21.83 -12.37
CA ARG A 178 0.13 22.44 -13.39
C ARG A 178 -1.32 21.98 -13.31
N SER A 179 -1.61 20.93 -12.54
CA SER A 179 -2.96 20.43 -12.33
C SER A 179 -3.75 21.24 -11.30
N ASN A 180 -5.04 20.98 -11.21
CA ASN A 180 -5.94 21.60 -10.23
C ASN A 180 -5.80 21.04 -8.81
N LEU A 181 -5.04 19.95 -8.62
CA LEU A 181 -4.77 19.38 -7.31
C LEU A 181 -3.67 20.15 -6.58
N LYS A 182 -3.69 20.08 -5.25
CA LYS A 182 -2.66 20.64 -4.37
C LYS A 182 -1.76 19.53 -3.87
N LEU A 183 -0.44 19.71 -3.99
CA LEU A 183 0.54 18.84 -3.36
C LEU A 183 0.52 19.09 -1.85
N TYR A 184 -0.03 18.14 -1.10
CA TYR A 184 -0.13 18.20 0.35
C TYR A 184 1.17 17.75 1.01
N GLN A 185 1.72 16.61 0.58
CA GLN A 185 2.99 16.09 1.06
C GLN A 185 3.61 15.11 0.07
N THR A 186 4.94 15.06 0.02
CA THR A 186 5.67 14.00 -0.68
C THR A 186 6.14 12.95 0.33
N ILE A 187 5.80 11.69 0.07
CA ILE A 187 6.28 10.53 0.81
C ILE A 187 7.35 9.84 -0.05
N ILE A 188 8.48 9.51 0.55
CA ILE A 188 9.58 8.80 -0.10
C ILE A 188 9.41 7.31 0.13
N TRP A 189 9.22 6.56 -0.94
CA TRP A 189 9.29 5.11 -0.91
C TRP A 189 10.72 4.66 -1.18
N ASP A 190 11.42 4.28 -0.12
CA ASP A 190 12.72 3.63 -0.19
C ASP A 190 12.54 2.13 -0.46
N ARG A 191 12.95 1.71 -1.65
CA ARG A 191 12.82 0.33 -2.11
C ARG A 191 13.97 -0.55 -1.63
N GLY A 192 14.98 0.01 -0.97
CA GLY A 192 16.20 -0.65 -0.50
C GLY A 192 17.16 -1.15 -1.59
N SER A 193 16.68 -1.36 -2.83
CA SER A 193 17.49 -1.90 -3.93
C SER A 193 17.01 -1.48 -5.33
N THR A 194 17.95 -1.51 -6.29
CA THR A 194 17.69 -1.26 -7.71
C THR A 194 18.51 -2.20 -8.59
N VAL A 195 17.93 -2.62 -9.72
CA VAL A 195 18.62 -3.39 -10.77
C VAL A 195 19.42 -2.48 -11.70
N ASN A 196 19.13 -1.18 -11.72
CA ASN A 196 19.80 -0.20 -12.59
C ASN A 196 21.06 0.33 -11.92
N GLN A 197 22.12 -0.47 -11.93
CA GLN A 197 23.44 -0.04 -11.45
C GLN A 197 24.19 0.70 -12.56
N ASN A 198 24.70 1.89 -12.25
CA ASN A 198 25.53 2.67 -13.14
C ASN A 198 26.54 3.46 -12.30
N SER A 199 27.81 3.43 -12.67
CA SER A 199 28.88 4.12 -11.93
C SER A 199 28.82 5.64 -12.06
N LYS A 200 28.02 6.18 -12.98
CA LYS A 200 27.97 7.62 -13.29
C LYS A 200 26.98 8.42 -12.43
N TYR A 201 26.20 7.77 -11.56
CA TYR A 201 25.24 8.45 -10.68
C TYR A 201 24.84 7.55 -9.48
N PHE A 202 24.30 8.17 -8.43
CA PHE A 202 23.79 7.46 -7.26
C PHE A 202 22.65 6.50 -7.62
N ARG A 203 22.58 5.35 -6.94
CA ARG A 203 21.57 4.32 -7.21
C ARG A 203 20.15 4.88 -7.02
N PRO A 204 19.28 4.81 -8.05
CA PRO A 204 17.91 5.32 -7.95
C PRO A 204 17.01 4.30 -7.24
N ASN A 205 17.22 4.14 -5.93
CA ASN A 205 16.49 3.21 -5.07
C ASN A 205 15.15 3.77 -4.57
N LEU A 206 14.86 5.04 -4.86
CA LEU A 206 13.68 5.74 -4.36
C LEU A 206 12.62 5.88 -5.45
N GLU A 207 11.37 5.82 -5.02
CA GLU A 207 10.22 6.38 -5.73
C GLU A 207 9.49 7.37 -4.82
N LYS A 208 8.67 8.22 -5.40
CA LYS A 208 7.89 9.24 -4.70
C LYS A 208 6.42 8.86 -4.72
N ILE A 209 5.74 9.07 -3.61
CA ILE A 209 4.28 9.02 -3.52
C ILE A 209 3.84 10.43 -3.21
N PHE A 210 3.22 11.09 -4.18
CA PHE A 210 2.69 12.43 -4.03
C PHE A 210 1.29 12.33 -3.42
N TRP A 211 1.14 12.80 -2.19
CA TRP A 211 -0.16 12.96 -1.56
C TRP A 211 -0.77 14.29 -2.03
N LEU A 212 -1.80 14.18 -2.86
CA LEU A 212 -2.49 15.26 -3.55
C LEU A 212 -3.93 15.39 -3.05
N THR A 213 -4.41 16.63 -2.91
CA THR A 213 -5.74 16.95 -2.36
C THR A 213 -6.44 18.03 -3.18
N LYS A 214 -7.76 18.20 -2.98
CA LYS A 214 -8.54 19.26 -3.63
C LYS A 214 -8.17 20.66 -3.14
N SER A 215 -8.07 20.78 -1.83
CA SER A 215 -7.81 22.02 -1.11
C SER A 215 -6.49 21.91 -0.37
N SER A 216 -5.83 23.06 -0.21
CA SER A 216 -4.81 23.23 0.82
C SER A 216 -5.43 23.10 2.20
N ILE A 217 -4.60 22.87 3.23
CA ILE A 217 -5.07 22.86 4.61
C ILE A 217 -5.81 24.17 4.89
N ASP A 218 -7.02 24.05 5.45
CA ASP A 218 -7.76 25.18 5.96
C ASP A 218 -7.82 25.02 7.48
N TYR A 219 -7.01 25.80 8.19
CA TYR A 219 -6.97 25.80 9.65
C TYR A 219 -8.25 26.39 10.27
N SER A 220 -9.10 27.06 9.48
CA SER A 220 -10.34 27.69 9.94
C SER A 220 -11.59 26.81 9.71
N SER A 221 -11.53 25.83 8.80
CA SER A 221 -12.65 24.91 8.52
C SER A 221 -12.17 23.48 8.33
N SER A 222 -12.56 22.61 9.26
CA SER A 222 -12.22 21.17 9.22
C SER A 222 -12.94 20.41 8.09
N SER A 223 -13.98 20.99 7.49
CA SER A 223 -14.85 20.30 6.53
C SER A 223 -14.22 20.09 5.14
N SER A 224 -13.23 20.91 4.76
CA SER A 224 -12.52 20.85 3.47
C SER A 224 -11.11 20.26 3.59
N SER A 225 -10.62 20.01 4.79
CA SER A 225 -9.30 19.41 5.00
C SER A 225 -9.32 17.90 4.66
N PRO A 226 -8.24 17.33 4.10
CA PRO A 226 -8.18 15.91 3.80
C PRO A 226 -8.33 15.07 5.08
N LYS A 227 -9.07 13.96 5.00
CA LYS A 227 -9.12 12.98 6.10
C LYS A 227 -7.70 12.47 6.38
N PHE A 228 -7.29 12.45 7.64
CA PHE A 228 -6.01 11.86 8.05
C PHE A 228 -6.05 11.27 9.47
N TYR A 229 -5.72 9.99 9.60
CA TYR A 229 -5.79 9.21 10.83
C TYR A 229 -4.41 8.67 11.23
N ARG A 230 -3.54 9.55 11.72
CA ARG A 230 -2.17 9.16 12.15
C ARG A 230 -2.17 8.05 13.19
N ASN A 231 -3.17 8.01 14.06
CA ASN A 231 -3.33 7.00 15.11
C ASN A 231 -3.67 5.60 14.58
N LYS A 232 -4.20 5.47 13.36
CA LYS A 232 -4.45 4.17 12.72
C LYS A 232 -3.17 3.55 12.12
N LEU A 233 -2.06 4.29 12.08
CA LEU A 233 -0.82 3.87 11.40
C LEU A 233 0.21 3.28 12.38
N PRO A 234 0.95 2.24 11.96
CA PRO A 234 2.17 1.81 12.65
C PRO A 234 3.20 2.94 12.73
N GLU A 235 4.03 2.95 13.78
CA GLU A 235 4.96 4.05 14.07
C GLU A 235 5.89 4.38 12.88
N CYS A 236 6.46 3.36 12.23
CA CYS A 236 7.35 3.51 11.09
C CYS A 236 6.68 4.16 9.86
N PHE A 237 5.34 4.11 9.76
CA PHE A 237 4.56 4.73 8.68
C PHE A 237 3.98 6.10 9.06
N LYS A 238 4.25 6.59 10.28
CA LYS A 238 3.96 7.99 10.66
C LYS A 238 4.99 8.97 10.09
N SER A 239 6.18 8.48 9.73
CA SER A 239 7.21 9.22 8.99
C SER A 239 6.88 9.29 7.49
N SER A 240 7.43 10.30 6.79
CA SER A 240 7.32 10.44 5.33
C SER A 240 8.36 9.63 4.54
N ILE A 241 9.16 8.80 5.22
CA ILE A 241 10.11 7.88 4.57
C ILE A 241 9.66 6.45 4.86
N TRP A 242 9.22 5.74 3.82
CA TRP A 242 8.68 4.39 3.91
C TRP A 242 9.66 3.40 3.28
N ARG A 243 10.22 2.53 4.11
CA ARG A 243 11.10 1.44 3.66
C ARG A 243 10.26 0.20 3.39
N ILE A 244 9.99 -0.08 2.11
CA ILE A 244 9.19 -1.24 1.70
C ILE A 244 9.89 -1.89 0.50
N ALA A 245 10.16 -3.18 0.57
CA ALA A 245 10.73 -3.89 -0.58
C ALA A 245 9.73 -3.98 -1.75
N PRO A 246 10.16 -3.89 -3.02
CA PRO A 246 9.30 -4.11 -4.17
C PRO A 246 8.64 -5.50 -4.16
N ASP A 247 7.43 -5.60 -4.71
CA ASP A 247 6.79 -6.89 -4.94
C ASP A 247 7.46 -7.61 -6.12
N ARG A 248 8.10 -8.74 -5.85
CA ARG A 248 8.78 -9.58 -6.85
C ARG A 248 8.02 -10.85 -7.22
N LYS A 249 6.88 -11.12 -6.56
CA LYS A 249 6.09 -12.35 -6.77
C LYS A 249 4.98 -12.15 -7.78
N ASN A 250 4.54 -10.92 -7.97
CA ASN A 250 3.47 -10.58 -8.89
C ASN A 250 3.96 -10.63 -10.34
N LEU A 251 3.20 -11.29 -11.22
CA LEU A 251 3.56 -11.42 -12.64
C LEU A 251 3.33 -10.13 -13.45
N HIS A 252 2.72 -9.11 -12.84
CA HIS A 252 2.61 -7.80 -13.46
C HIS A 252 4.01 -7.18 -13.53
N PRO A 253 4.40 -6.53 -14.63
CA PRO A 253 5.80 -6.15 -14.84
C PRO A 253 6.25 -4.99 -13.94
N ALA A 254 5.32 -4.18 -13.42
CA ALA A 254 5.61 -3.07 -12.51
C ALA A 254 4.53 -2.91 -11.41
N PRO A 255 4.41 -3.81 -10.44
CA PRO A 255 3.48 -3.69 -9.32
C PRO A 255 4.15 -2.94 -8.15
N PHE A 256 3.46 -1.99 -7.54
CA PHE A 256 3.84 -1.53 -6.20
C PHE A 256 3.37 -2.54 -5.13
N PRO A 257 4.01 -2.57 -3.94
CA PRO A 257 3.64 -3.47 -2.84
C PRO A 257 2.25 -3.18 -2.29
N GLN A 258 1.51 -4.23 -1.92
CA GLN A 258 0.17 -4.10 -1.33
C GLN A 258 0.17 -3.27 -0.03
N LEU A 259 1.20 -3.45 0.82
CA LEU A 259 1.37 -2.69 2.06
C LEU A 259 1.32 -1.17 1.83
N LEU A 260 1.93 -0.67 0.75
CA LEU A 260 1.91 0.75 0.42
C LEU A 260 0.47 1.26 0.25
N SER A 261 -0.35 0.53 -0.51
CA SER A 261 -1.77 0.87 -0.67
C SER A 261 -2.56 0.76 0.62
N GLU A 262 -2.31 -0.28 1.44
CA GLU A 262 -3.00 -0.45 2.72
C GLU A 262 -2.76 0.73 3.66
N ILE A 263 -1.51 1.19 3.78
CA ILE A 263 -1.15 2.36 4.61
C ILE A 263 -1.83 3.64 4.10
N CYS A 264 -1.80 3.90 2.79
CA CYS A 264 -2.47 5.05 2.17
C CYS A 264 -3.99 5.06 2.45
N ILE A 265 -4.65 3.92 2.24
CA ILE A 265 -6.10 3.78 2.46
C ILE A 265 -6.42 3.93 3.94
N LEU A 266 -5.70 3.24 4.83
CA LEU A 266 -5.92 3.27 6.26
C LEU A 266 -5.73 4.68 6.84
N ALA A 267 -4.75 5.43 6.33
CA ALA A 267 -4.46 6.80 6.74
C ALA A 267 -5.58 7.79 6.41
N THR A 268 -6.36 7.57 5.35
CA THR A 268 -7.21 8.63 4.75
C THR A 268 -8.67 8.27 4.55
N THR A 269 -9.10 7.11 5.04
CA THR A 269 -10.46 6.60 4.81
C THR A 269 -11.04 5.92 6.05
N ASP A 270 -12.36 5.78 6.05
CA ASP A 270 -13.12 4.93 6.95
C ASP A 270 -13.60 3.66 6.24
N GLN A 271 -14.07 2.67 6.99
CA GLN A 271 -14.67 1.47 6.38
C GLN A 271 -15.89 1.86 5.53
N GLY A 272 -16.09 1.17 4.41
CA GLY A 272 -17.17 1.47 3.46
C GLY A 272 -16.86 2.60 2.46
N ASP A 273 -15.85 3.44 2.70
CA ASP A 273 -15.44 4.49 1.76
C ASP A 273 -15.05 3.89 0.39
N LEU A 274 -15.25 4.67 -0.67
CA LEU A 274 -15.03 4.23 -2.04
C LEU A 274 -13.61 4.60 -2.52
N ILE A 275 -12.85 3.58 -2.88
CA ILE A 275 -11.48 3.66 -3.39
C ILE A 275 -11.49 3.50 -4.91
N LEU A 276 -10.61 4.21 -5.60
CA LEU A 276 -10.41 4.03 -7.04
C LEU A 276 -8.93 3.80 -7.36
N ASP A 277 -8.67 2.95 -8.35
CA ASP A 277 -7.39 2.90 -9.05
C ASP A 277 -7.63 2.98 -10.57
N PRO A 278 -7.29 4.10 -11.23
CA PRO A 278 -7.46 4.26 -12.68
C PRO A 278 -6.42 3.50 -13.51
N PHE A 279 -5.39 2.93 -12.87
CA PHE A 279 -4.36 2.09 -13.48
C PHE A 279 -4.23 0.80 -12.66
N ALA A 280 -5.36 0.10 -12.52
CA ALA A 280 -5.53 -0.97 -11.57
C ALA A 280 -4.52 -2.12 -11.74
N GLY A 281 -4.00 -2.35 -12.95
CA GLY A 281 -3.03 -3.40 -13.23
C GLY A 281 -3.52 -4.74 -12.69
N SER A 282 -2.67 -5.46 -11.97
CA SER A 282 -3.06 -6.72 -11.31
C SER A 282 -3.90 -6.56 -10.03
N GLY A 283 -4.41 -5.36 -9.75
CA GLY A 283 -5.43 -5.05 -8.75
C GLY A 283 -4.91 -4.86 -7.32
N THR A 284 -3.64 -4.44 -7.14
CA THR A 284 -3.03 -4.30 -5.81
C THR A 284 -3.83 -3.36 -4.89
N THR A 285 -4.22 -2.17 -5.37
CA THR A 285 -5.02 -1.22 -4.60
C THR A 285 -6.43 -1.76 -4.31
N LEU A 286 -7.04 -2.47 -5.26
CA LEU A 286 -8.38 -3.02 -5.09
C LEU A 286 -8.40 -4.12 -4.01
N ILE A 287 -7.37 -4.97 -3.98
CA ILE A 287 -7.22 -6.00 -2.95
C ILE A 287 -6.97 -5.35 -1.59
N ALA A 288 -6.12 -4.32 -1.52
CA ALA A 288 -5.89 -3.56 -0.28
C ALA A 288 -7.20 -2.93 0.24
N ALA A 289 -8.00 -2.34 -0.65
CA ALA A 289 -9.31 -1.78 -0.32
C ALA A 289 -10.26 -2.86 0.22
N ALA A 290 -10.36 -4.01 -0.46
CA ALA A 290 -11.19 -5.13 -0.03
C ALA A 290 -10.79 -5.67 1.35
N ASN A 291 -9.49 -5.90 1.59
CA ASN A 291 -8.96 -6.36 2.88
C ASN A 291 -9.27 -5.37 4.01
N LEU A 292 -9.24 -4.07 3.71
CA LEU A 292 -9.57 -3.02 4.66
C LEU A 292 -11.08 -2.74 4.75
N LYS A 293 -11.94 -3.55 4.13
CA LYS A 293 -13.40 -3.37 4.14
C LYS A 293 -13.84 -2.02 3.54
N ARG A 294 -13.15 -1.56 2.50
CA ARG A 294 -13.54 -0.44 1.66
C ARG A 294 -14.14 -0.97 0.35
N SER A 295 -15.02 -0.18 -0.24
CA SER A 295 -15.49 -0.46 -1.59
C SER A 295 -14.45 0.01 -2.61
N PHE A 296 -14.42 -0.57 -3.81
CA PHE A 296 -13.43 -0.19 -4.82
C PHE A 296 -13.99 -0.08 -6.24
N ILE A 297 -13.31 0.67 -7.09
CA ILE A 297 -13.47 0.67 -8.55
C ILE A 297 -12.06 0.59 -9.15
N GLY A 298 -11.88 -0.25 -10.17
CA GLY A 298 -10.61 -0.35 -10.89
C GLY A 298 -10.80 -0.22 -12.40
N PHE A 299 -9.91 0.55 -13.04
CA PHE A 299 -9.83 0.65 -14.49
C PHE A 299 -8.46 0.16 -14.97
N ASP A 300 -8.45 -0.58 -16.06
CA ASP A 300 -7.25 -0.93 -16.81
C ASP A 300 -7.65 -1.33 -18.22
N ILE A 301 -6.75 -1.24 -19.18
CA ILE A 301 -7.03 -1.63 -20.57
C ILE A 301 -6.75 -3.12 -20.84
N SER A 302 -5.95 -3.78 -19.99
CA SER A 302 -5.53 -5.17 -20.20
C SER A 302 -6.54 -6.17 -19.63
N LYS A 303 -7.01 -7.08 -20.51
CA LYS A 303 -7.79 -8.25 -20.10
C LYS A 303 -6.98 -9.22 -19.23
N LYS A 304 -5.68 -9.36 -19.52
CA LYS A 304 -4.76 -10.22 -18.78
C LYS A 304 -4.63 -9.76 -17.34
N TYR A 305 -4.48 -8.46 -17.12
CA TYR A 305 -4.37 -7.90 -15.78
C TYR A 305 -5.66 -8.04 -14.97
N LYS A 306 -6.83 -7.90 -15.61
CA LYS A 306 -8.12 -8.25 -14.98
C LYS A 306 -8.16 -9.70 -14.49
N TYR A 307 -7.72 -10.65 -15.32
CA TYR A 307 -7.68 -12.06 -14.94
C TYR A 307 -6.75 -12.31 -13.75
N MET A 308 -5.60 -11.64 -13.71
CA MET A 308 -4.69 -11.68 -12.56
C MET A 308 -5.35 -11.15 -11.28
N PHE A 309 -6.03 -10.01 -11.37
CA PHE A 309 -6.80 -9.46 -10.25
C PHE A 309 -7.84 -10.46 -9.75
N GLN A 310 -8.63 -11.07 -10.63
CA GLN A 310 -9.66 -12.05 -10.26
C GLN A 310 -9.06 -13.24 -9.50
N LYS A 311 -7.92 -13.78 -9.97
CA LYS A 311 -7.19 -14.84 -9.26
C LYS A 311 -6.71 -14.41 -7.88
N ARG A 312 -6.14 -13.21 -7.77
CA ARG A 312 -5.64 -12.69 -6.49
C ARG A 312 -6.77 -12.43 -5.51
N LEU A 313 -7.90 -11.89 -5.97
CA LEU A 313 -9.09 -11.65 -5.15
C LEU A 313 -9.74 -12.97 -4.68
N ALA A 314 -9.77 -14.01 -5.52
CA ALA A 314 -10.27 -15.32 -5.12
C ALA A 314 -9.40 -15.97 -4.03
N ASN A 315 -8.09 -15.69 -4.04
CA ASN A 315 -7.13 -16.23 -3.08
C ASN A 315 -6.86 -15.30 -1.89
N SER A 316 -7.48 -14.11 -1.82
CA SER A 316 -7.26 -13.18 -0.72
C SER A 316 -8.04 -13.65 0.50
N ASN A 317 -7.35 -14.14 1.53
CA ASN A 317 -7.93 -14.30 2.86
C ASN A 317 -8.13 -12.90 3.46
N THR A 318 -9.39 -12.46 3.53
CA THR A 318 -9.83 -11.14 4.02
C THR A 318 -9.42 -10.83 5.47
N GLU A 319 -8.82 -11.79 6.18
CA GLU A 319 -8.43 -11.68 7.59
C GLU A 319 -6.93 -11.40 7.82
N VAL A 320 -6.08 -11.50 6.78
CA VAL A 320 -4.64 -11.30 6.95
C VAL A 320 -4.28 -9.83 6.73
N ASN A 321 -4.16 -9.08 7.83
CA ASN A 321 -3.52 -7.76 7.83
C ASN A 321 -2.02 -7.92 7.53
N LEU A 322 -1.61 -7.74 6.27
CA LEU A 322 -0.22 -7.94 5.83
C LEU A 322 0.76 -7.04 6.60
N TRP A 323 0.36 -5.84 6.99
CA TRP A 323 1.18 -4.95 7.83
C TRP A 323 1.43 -5.48 9.25
N LYS A 324 0.63 -6.43 9.76
CA LYS A 324 0.93 -7.16 11.01
C LYS A 324 2.01 -8.23 10.81
N GLN A 325 2.27 -8.64 9.56
CA GLN A 325 3.22 -9.71 9.22
C GLN A 325 4.51 -9.21 8.56
N MET A 326 4.55 -7.96 8.07
CA MET A 326 5.63 -7.48 7.18
C MET A 326 6.82 -6.80 7.87
N PHE A 327 6.91 -6.81 9.20
CA PHE A 327 8.14 -6.42 9.87
C PHE A 327 8.94 -7.65 10.24
N VAL A 328 10.05 -7.86 9.55
CA VAL A 328 10.98 -8.94 9.90
C VAL A 328 11.77 -8.47 11.12
N VAL A 329 11.51 -9.12 12.25
CA VAL A 329 12.37 -9.02 13.42
C VAL A 329 13.73 -9.59 13.04
N GLU A 330 14.76 -8.75 13.07
CA GLU A 330 16.14 -9.19 12.91
C GLU A 330 16.63 -9.85 14.21
N LYS A 331 16.31 -9.22 15.35
CA LYS A 331 16.72 -9.70 16.68
C LYS A 331 15.81 -9.17 17.77
N ILE A 332 15.60 -9.95 18.83
CA ILE A 332 15.02 -9.47 20.08
C ILE A 332 16.16 -9.02 20.99
N LEU A 333 16.13 -7.75 21.40
CA LEU A 333 17.21 -7.11 22.15
C LEU A 333 16.99 -7.14 23.66
N ASP A 334 15.74 -6.97 24.10
CA ASP A 334 15.42 -6.84 25.52
C ASP A 334 13.96 -7.23 25.81
N GLN A 335 13.64 -7.40 27.10
CA GLN A 335 12.31 -7.70 27.62
C GLN A 335 12.00 -6.87 28.86
N ARG A 336 10.78 -6.35 28.96
CA ARG A 336 10.27 -5.68 30.17
C ARG A 336 8.85 -6.09 30.48
N ILE A 337 8.42 -5.80 31.71
CA ILE A 337 7.02 -5.92 32.13
C ILE A 337 6.50 -4.50 32.35
N ARG A 338 5.42 -4.15 31.67
CA ARG A 338 4.74 -2.86 31.82
C ARG A 338 3.24 -3.12 31.99
N ASN A 339 2.66 -2.65 33.09
CA ASN A 339 1.24 -2.84 33.40
C ASN A 339 0.76 -4.30 33.36
N GLY A 340 1.62 -5.25 33.76
CA GLY A 340 1.32 -6.69 33.73
C GLY A 340 1.51 -7.36 32.36
N CYS A 341 1.77 -6.59 31.30
CA CYS A 341 2.05 -7.10 29.96
C CYS A 341 3.56 -7.25 29.73
N ILE A 342 3.97 -8.31 29.04
CA ILE A 342 5.35 -8.54 28.62
C ILE A 342 5.55 -7.83 27.28
N GLU A 343 6.53 -6.92 27.23
CA GLU A 343 6.96 -6.23 26.01
C GLU A 343 8.38 -6.65 25.65
N TYR A 344 8.69 -6.75 24.35
CA TYR A 344 10.02 -7.04 23.82
C TYR A 344 10.54 -5.87 22.98
N LEU A 345 11.81 -5.53 23.14
CA LEU A 345 12.49 -4.53 22.30
C LEU A 345 13.00 -5.21 21.03
N LEU A 346 12.53 -4.77 19.87
CA LEU A 346 12.83 -5.41 18.60
C LEU A 346 13.85 -4.62 17.79
N LYS A 347 14.87 -5.31 17.28
CA LYS A 347 15.69 -4.86 16.17
C LYS A 347 14.99 -5.27 14.88
N TRP A 348 14.55 -4.29 14.10
CA TRP A 348 13.94 -4.53 12.81
C TRP A 348 14.99 -4.71 11.72
N LYS A 349 14.77 -5.66 10.81
CA LYS A 349 15.69 -5.94 9.70
C LYS A 349 15.75 -4.78 8.73
N GLY A 350 16.95 -4.24 8.52
CA GLY A 350 17.17 -3.10 7.61
C GLY A 350 16.85 -1.72 8.20
N PHE A 351 16.69 -1.64 9.52
CA PHE A 351 16.50 -0.39 10.27
C PHE A 351 17.66 -0.16 11.25
N ASP A 352 17.91 1.10 11.61
CA ASP A 352 18.96 1.47 12.55
C ASP A 352 18.52 1.23 14.01
N HIS A 353 19.46 1.22 14.95
CA HIS A 353 19.19 0.90 16.37
C HIS A 353 18.28 1.91 17.07
N ASP A 354 18.21 3.15 16.59
CA ASP A 354 17.31 4.19 17.10
C ASP A 354 15.84 3.95 16.70
N GLN A 355 15.60 3.06 15.74
CA GLN A 355 14.27 2.69 15.27
C GLN A 355 13.73 1.42 15.95
N ASN A 356 14.43 0.90 16.96
CA ASN A 356 13.96 -0.24 17.73
C ASN A 356 12.71 0.15 18.53
N THR A 357 11.68 -0.68 18.49
CA THR A 357 10.42 -0.42 19.21
C THR A 357 10.11 -1.52 20.21
N TRP A 358 9.37 -1.17 21.26
CA TRP A 358 8.84 -2.12 22.22
C TRP A 358 7.49 -2.63 21.72
N GLU A 359 7.36 -3.93 21.55
CA GLU A 359 6.14 -4.58 21.06
C GLU A 359 5.63 -5.61 22.08
N ASP A 360 4.31 -5.69 22.25
CA ASP A 360 3.69 -6.67 23.13
C ASP A 360 3.98 -8.09 22.67
N LYS A 361 4.18 -9.00 23.63
CA LYS A 361 4.38 -10.44 23.36
C LYS A 361 3.30 -11.01 22.45
N ASP A 362 2.05 -10.63 22.67
CA ASP A 362 0.89 -11.16 21.93
C ASP A 362 0.84 -10.67 20.48
N ASN A 363 1.60 -9.60 20.17
CA ASN A 363 1.75 -9.04 18.82
C ASN A 363 3.00 -9.57 18.09
N LEU A 364 3.84 -10.39 18.74
CA LEU A 364 5.05 -10.97 18.14
C LEU A 364 4.76 -12.33 17.47
N HIS A 365 5.01 -12.41 16.17
CA HIS A 365 4.93 -13.66 15.41
C HIS A 365 6.31 -14.16 14.95
N CYS A 366 7.25 -14.33 15.90
CA CYS A 366 8.60 -14.85 15.65
C CYS A 366 9.03 -15.90 16.70
N PRO A 367 8.44 -17.12 16.67
CA PRO A 367 8.63 -18.12 17.74
C PRO A 367 10.08 -18.57 17.91
N ASP A 368 10.85 -18.66 16.82
CA ASP A 368 12.26 -19.08 16.88
C ASP A 368 13.15 -18.05 17.57
N LEU A 369 13.00 -16.76 17.23
CA LEU A 369 13.74 -15.66 17.86
C LEU A 369 13.35 -15.47 19.33
N LEU A 370 12.06 -15.65 19.66
CA LEU A 370 11.59 -15.65 21.04
C LEU A 370 12.22 -16.78 21.85
N LYS A 371 12.21 -18.00 21.31
CA LYS A 371 12.81 -19.17 21.95
C LYS A 371 14.32 -19.00 22.17
N GLU A 372 15.02 -18.46 21.18
CA GLU A 372 16.45 -18.15 21.27
C GLU A 372 16.74 -17.13 22.38
N PHE A 373 16.01 -16.02 22.36
CA PHE A 373 16.15 -14.95 23.33
C PHE A 373 15.83 -15.42 24.76
N GLU A 374 14.71 -16.09 24.98
CA GLU A 374 14.33 -16.62 26.30
C GLU A 374 15.33 -17.67 26.82
N SER A 375 15.86 -18.51 25.93
CA SER A 375 16.92 -19.46 26.28
C SER A 375 18.20 -18.74 26.70
N SER A 376 18.55 -17.63 26.03
CA SER A 376 19.68 -16.78 26.38
C SER A 376 19.51 -16.14 27.77
N LEU A 377 18.31 -15.64 28.09
CA LEU A 377 17.97 -15.07 29.40
C LEU A 377 18.05 -16.12 30.51
N LYS A 378 17.54 -17.34 30.27
CA LYS A 378 17.64 -18.46 31.23
C LYS A 378 19.09 -18.83 31.52
N LYS A 379 19.95 -18.89 30.49
CA LYS A 379 21.39 -19.14 30.65
C LYS A 379 22.08 -18.02 31.44
N TYR A 380 21.77 -16.76 31.15
CA TYR A 380 22.30 -15.61 31.88
C TYR A 380 21.90 -15.62 33.36
N LYS A 381 20.61 -15.87 33.66
CA LYS A 381 20.10 -15.97 35.04
C LYS A 381 20.75 -17.14 35.81
N ARG A 382 20.97 -18.29 35.17
CA ARG A 382 21.70 -19.43 35.76
C ARG A 382 23.15 -19.10 36.08
N LYS A 383 23.89 -18.46 35.15
CA LYS A 383 25.28 -18.04 35.40
C LYS A 383 25.40 -17.07 36.58
N LYS A 384 24.46 -16.13 36.72
CA LYS A 384 24.42 -15.18 37.83
C LYS A 384 24.10 -15.86 39.17
N HIS A 385 23.32 -16.93 39.16
CA HIS A 385 22.98 -17.71 40.35
C HIS A 385 24.11 -18.65 40.79
N VAL A 386 24.93 -19.14 39.85
CA VAL A 386 26.13 -19.96 40.12
C VAL A 386 27.28 -19.10 40.64
N SER A 387 27.48 -17.88 40.11
CA SER A 387 28.52 -16.97 40.62
C SER A 387 28.22 -16.37 41.98
N SER A 388 26.98 -16.50 42.49
CA SER A 388 26.58 -16.09 43.85
C SER A 388 26.67 -17.23 44.88
N THR A 389 26.96 -18.46 44.45
CA THR A 389 27.05 -19.64 45.33
C THR A 389 28.47 -20.19 45.50
N GLU A 390 29.48 -19.63 44.81
CA GLU A 390 30.89 -19.93 45.02
C GLU A 390 31.56 -18.79 45.81
N THR A 391 31.31 -18.75 47.12
CA THR A 391 32.20 -18.06 48.06
C THR A 391 32.26 -18.86 49.36
N THR A 392 33.08 -19.91 49.36
CA THR A 392 33.53 -20.55 50.60
C THR A 392 34.99 -21.00 50.43
N VAL A 393 35.89 -20.24 51.05
CA VAL A 393 37.23 -20.60 51.56
C VAL A 393 38.30 -21.02 50.54
N TYR A 394 39.23 -20.10 50.24
CA TYR A 394 40.67 -20.31 50.44
C TYR A 394 41.36 -18.95 50.70
N LYS A 395 42.10 -18.87 51.80
CA LYS A 395 42.83 -17.70 52.31
C LYS A 395 44.33 -17.95 52.14
N MET A 396 45.09 -16.95 51.66
CA MET A 396 46.54 -16.65 51.83
C MET A 396 47.03 -15.95 50.54
N LYS A 397 47.83 -14.86 50.54
CA LYS A 397 48.58 -14.12 51.56
C LYS A 397 48.93 -12.72 51.00
N MET A 398 49.09 -11.74 51.89
CA MET A 398 49.65 -10.37 51.80
C MET A 398 50.64 -10.10 50.64
N THR A 399 50.75 -8.90 50.05
CA THR A 399 51.21 -7.63 50.69
C THR A 399 50.82 -6.33 49.94
N SER A 400 50.37 -5.32 50.73
CA SER A 400 50.55 -3.84 50.66
C SER A 400 50.73 -3.14 49.29
N SER A 401 50.02 -2.06 48.96
CA SER A 401 50.00 -0.79 49.71
C SER A 401 48.99 0.22 49.13
N ASN A 402 48.32 0.92 50.07
CA ASN A 402 47.78 2.30 50.10
C ASN A 402 46.70 2.68 49.07
N ASP A 403 45.44 2.84 49.51
CA ASP A 403 44.80 4.07 50.07
C ASP A 403 44.30 4.94 48.91
N GLU A 404 43.11 5.53 48.85
CA GLU A 404 41.93 5.67 49.71
C GLU A 404 40.84 6.30 48.79
N GLU A 405 39.57 6.24 49.18
CA GLU A 405 38.51 7.22 48.85
C GLU A 405 38.08 7.44 47.36
N LEU A 406 36.83 7.69 46.97
CA LEU A 406 35.58 8.01 47.65
C LEU A 406 34.39 7.69 46.73
N ASN A 407 33.23 7.63 47.38
CA ASN A 407 31.90 7.32 46.89
C ASN A 407 31.33 8.28 45.81
N GLU A 408 30.22 7.78 45.26
CA GLU A 408 29.04 8.50 44.75
C GLU A 408 28.90 8.86 43.25
N ARG A 409 27.77 8.37 42.70
CA ARG A 409 27.14 8.77 41.42
C ARG A 409 26.65 10.23 41.55
N PRO A 410 26.58 11.06 40.48
CA PRO A 410 25.33 11.08 39.67
C PRO A 410 25.43 11.60 38.20
N SER A 411 24.41 11.22 37.42
CA SER A 411 23.67 11.94 36.35
C SER A 411 24.34 12.81 35.24
N LYS A 412 23.82 12.60 34.02
CA LYS A 412 23.50 13.53 32.90
C LYS A 412 24.57 14.52 32.35
N ARG A 413 24.86 14.29 31.06
CA ARG A 413 25.11 15.25 29.95
C ARG A 413 26.29 16.23 30.06
N ILE A 414 27.27 16.11 29.16
CA ILE A 414 27.58 17.07 28.07
C ILE A 414 28.85 16.60 27.31
N ALA A 415 28.79 16.75 25.98
CA ALA A 415 29.85 16.87 24.97
C ALA A 415 31.24 16.25 25.21
N ASN A 416 31.62 15.31 24.36
CA ASN A 416 32.72 15.54 23.40
C ASN A 416 32.77 14.43 22.35
N MET A 417 32.55 14.82 21.09
CA MET A 417 32.87 14.03 19.91
C MET A 417 34.38 13.81 19.86
N LYS A 418 34.85 12.59 20.12
CA LYS A 418 36.12 12.10 19.57
C LYS A 418 35.83 11.41 18.25
N LEU A 419 35.96 12.18 17.18
CA LEU A 419 36.09 11.69 15.80
C LEU A 419 37.26 10.70 15.75
N SER A 420 37.00 9.49 15.26
CA SER A 420 38.02 8.45 15.05
C SER A 420 38.92 8.80 13.86
N SER A 421 40.14 8.30 13.93
CA SER A 421 41.32 8.66 13.14
C SER A 421 41.32 8.15 11.68
N GLN A 422 40.22 8.30 10.93
CA GLN A 422 40.14 7.88 9.52
C GLN A 422 39.68 8.97 8.53
N MET A 423 39.69 10.25 8.93
CA MET A 423 39.37 11.39 8.08
C MET A 423 40.37 12.53 8.29
N LYS A 424 41.62 12.38 7.80
CA LYS A 424 42.63 13.45 7.83
C LYS A 424 43.46 13.60 6.54
N HIS A 425 42.92 13.20 5.38
CA HIS A 425 43.67 13.39 4.12
C HIS A 425 42.91 13.91 2.90
N LEU A 426 41.83 14.67 3.09
CA LEU A 426 41.15 15.34 1.96
C LEU A 426 40.68 16.76 2.28
N TYR A 427 41.53 17.56 2.94
CA TYR A 427 41.40 19.02 2.92
C TYR A 427 42.78 19.67 2.92
N ASN A 428 43.33 19.82 1.71
CA ASN A 428 44.26 20.87 1.30
C ASN A 428 44.42 20.75 -0.21
N LEU A 429 43.48 21.37 -0.94
CA LEU A 429 43.63 22.09 -2.22
C LEU A 429 42.26 22.58 -2.69
#